data_AF-A0A972VFY9-F1
#
_entry.id   AF-A0A972VFY9-F1
#
_cell.length_a   1.000
_cell.length_b   1.000
_cell.length_c   1.000
_cell.angle_alpha   90.00
_cell.angle_beta   90.00
_cell.angle_gamma   90.00
#
_symmetry.space_group_name_H-M   'P 1'
#
loop_
_entity.id
_entity.type
_entity.pdbx_description
1 polymer ?
#
loop_
_entity_poly.entity_id
_entity_poly.type
_entity_poly.pdbx_seq_one_letter_code
_entity_poly.pdbx_strand_id
1 'polypeptide(L)'
;MKIGLTCAAVNMWNDEKLRQCSCETLLALLEGASKELVAAVMDVFRVTDELAPDALTVELLRALADPNTDLSAAPSPFVLDRLQKLLPHEADLISIIAERLVAAWHSELSDVRTGTAADAPKLMDLALTLHRLGGTSRKSGVALFEAMIEIDAYGARETLAEIDGRFGKRQANTRPRIARRRRTRGRR
;
A
#
# COMPACT_ATOMS: atom_id res chain seq x y z
N MET A 1 -5.59 -24.20 1.74
CA MET A 1 -6.91 -24.31 1.08
C MET A 1 -7.67 -22.98 0.99
N LYS A 2 -7.62 -22.12 2.02
CA LYS A 2 -8.33 -20.83 2.06
C LYS A 2 -8.01 -19.86 0.91
N ILE A 3 -6.74 -19.79 0.46
CA ILE A 3 -6.33 -18.91 -0.65
C ILE A 3 -7.04 -19.28 -1.96
N GLY A 4 -7.12 -20.56 -2.31
CA GLY A 4 -7.81 -20.99 -3.54
C GLY A 4 -9.30 -20.66 -3.54
N LEU A 5 -9.95 -20.78 -2.38
CA LEU A 5 -11.35 -20.37 -2.20
C LEU A 5 -11.51 -18.85 -2.33
N THR A 6 -10.56 -18.08 -1.78
CA THR A 6 -10.54 -16.61 -1.90
C THR A 6 -10.41 -16.20 -3.36
N CYS A 7 -9.44 -16.76 -4.09
CA CYS A 7 -9.26 -16.48 -5.52
C CYS A 7 -10.51 -16.83 -6.34
N ALA A 8 -11.19 -17.94 -6.02
CA ALA A 8 -12.44 -18.30 -6.69
C ALA A 8 -13.54 -17.26 -6.41
N ALA A 9 -13.74 -16.89 -5.15
CA ALA A 9 -14.74 -15.88 -4.76
C ALA A 9 -14.45 -14.50 -5.37
N VAL A 10 -13.17 -14.08 -5.42
CA VAL A 10 -12.76 -12.83 -6.09
C VAL A 10 -13.14 -12.84 -7.57
N ASN A 11 -12.84 -13.92 -8.29
CA ASN A 11 -13.16 -14.02 -9.72
C ASN A 11 -14.67 -14.12 -10.00
N MET A 12 -15.46 -14.59 -9.04
CA MET A 12 -16.92 -14.68 -9.13
C MET A 12 -17.62 -13.36 -8.79
N TRP A 13 -16.90 -12.34 -8.29
CA TRP A 13 -17.50 -11.06 -7.87
C TRP A 13 -18.28 -10.35 -8.99
N ASN A 14 -17.81 -10.45 -10.23
CA ASN A 14 -18.46 -9.80 -11.37
C ASN A 14 -19.70 -10.56 -11.89
N ASP A 15 -19.93 -11.81 -11.44
CA ASP A 15 -21.13 -12.57 -11.78
C ASP A 15 -22.26 -12.21 -10.81
N GLU A 16 -23.26 -11.48 -11.27
CA GLU A 16 -24.41 -11.02 -10.48
C GLU A 16 -25.11 -12.16 -9.71
N LYS A 17 -25.14 -13.38 -10.26
CA LYS A 17 -25.77 -14.54 -9.60
C LYS A 17 -24.94 -15.10 -8.47
N LEU A 18 -23.62 -14.95 -8.54
CA LEU A 18 -22.67 -15.51 -7.57
C LEU A 18 -22.11 -14.44 -6.64
N ARG A 19 -22.34 -13.15 -6.91
CA ARG A 19 -21.76 -12.03 -6.16
C ARG A 19 -22.13 -12.05 -4.69
N GLN A 20 -23.38 -12.38 -4.35
CA GLN A 20 -23.83 -12.53 -2.96
C GLN A 20 -23.00 -13.60 -2.22
N CYS A 21 -22.97 -14.81 -2.77
CA CYS A 21 -22.24 -15.95 -2.20
C CYS A 21 -20.73 -15.67 -2.12
N SER A 22 -20.20 -14.98 -3.13
CA SER A 22 -18.80 -14.56 -3.17
C SER A 22 -18.51 -13.55 -2.06
N CYS A 23 -19.37 -12.56 -1.86
CA CYS A 23 -19.23 -11.58 -0.80
C CYS A 23 -19.25 -12.25 0.58
N GLU A 24 -20.25 -13.08 0.86
CA GLU A 24 -20.35 -13.84 2.12
C GLU A 24 -19.10 -14.69 2.38
N THR A 25 -18.58 -15.35 1.33
CA THR A 25 -17.36 -16.14 1.42
C THR A 25 -16.14 -15.27 1.74
N LEU A 26 -16.00 -14.11 1.09
CA LEU A 26 -14.89 -13.19 1.35
C LEU A 26 -14.95 -12.61 2.76
N LEU A 27 -16.14 -12.23 3.24
CA LEU A 27 -16.34 -11.72 4.60
C LEU A 27 -15.95 -12.77 5.65
N ALA A 28 -16.45 -14.01 5.51
CA ALA A 28 -16.10 -15.10 6.41
C ALA A 28 -14.60 -15.45 6.39
N LEU A 29 -13.92 -15.21 5.26
CA LEU A 29 -12.48 -15.44 5.13
C LEU A 29 -11.65 -14.29 5.72
N LEU A 30 -12.18 -13.06 5.78
CA LEU A 30 -11.53 -11.91 6.40
C LEU A 30 -11.46 -12.02 7.94
N GLU A 31 -12.40 -12.72 8.56
CA GLU A 31 -12.40 -12.94 10.02
C GLU A 31 -11.14 -13.71 10.46
N GLY A 32 -10.21 -13.00 11.12
CA GLY A 32 -8.92 -13.57 11.55
C GLY A 32 -8.00 -13.94 10.38
N ALA A 33 -8.12 -13.25 9.26
CA ALA A 33 -7.30 -13.47 8.07
C ALA A 33 -5.80 -13.24 8.33
N SER A 34 -4.96 -14.05 7.70
CA SER A 34 -3.54 -13.74 7.58
C SER A 34 -3.33 -12.65 6.53
N LYS A 35 -2.16 -11.99 6.58
CA LYS A 35 -1.76 -10.96 5.61
C LYS A 35 -1.93 -11.42 4.15
N GLU A 36 -1.55 -12.66 3.84
CA GLU A 36 -1.66 -13.23 2.49
C GLU A 36 -3.12 -13.41 2.05
N LEU A 37 -4.00 -13.70 3.01
CA LEU A 37 -5.42 -13.87 2.74
C LEU A 37 -6.09 -12.52 2.51
N VAL A 38 -5.76 -11.49 3.29
CA VAL A 38 -6.21 -10.11 3.05
C VAL A 38 -5.74 -9.63 1.67
N ALA A 39 -4.48 -9.88 1.32
CA ALA A 39 -3.95 -9.57 0.00
C ALA A 39 -4.75 -10.24 -1.13
N ALA A 40 -5.10 -11.52 -0.97
CA ALA A 40 -5.92 -12.25 -1.92
C ALA A 40 -7.37 -11.75 -2.01
N VAL A 41 -7.95 -11.22 -0.91
CA VAL A 41 -9.27 -10.57 -0.94
C VAL A 41 -9.20 -9.22 -1.68
N MET A 42 -8.14 -8.45 -1.44
CA MET A 42 -7.92 -7.14 -2.07
C MET A 42 -7.76 -7.23 -3.59
N ASP A 43 -7.50 -8.42 -4.14
CA ASP A 43 -7.54 -8.66 -5.59
C ASP A 43 -8.92 -8.39 -6.22
N VAL A 44 -10.01 -8.31 -5.45
CA VAL A 44 -11.31 -7.82 -5.94
C VAL A 44 -11.16 -6.47 -6.62
N PHE A 45 -10.39 -5.53 -6.06
CA PHE A 45 -10.21 -4.20 -6.64
C PHE A 45 -9.44 -4.22 -7.97
N ARG A 46 -8.63 -5.27 -8.18
CA ARG A 46 -7.88 -5.51 -9.41
C ARG A 46 -8.75 -6.15 -10.50
N VAL A 47 -9.54 -7.16 -10.13
CA VAL A 47 -10.34 -7.97 -11.09
C VAL A 47 -11.67 -7.30 -11.44
N THR A 48 -12.18 -6.42 -10.58
CA THR A 48 -13.42 -5.69 -10.83
C THR A 48 -13.13 -4.28 -11.32
N ASP A 49 -13.61 -3.96 -12.52
CA ASP A 49 -13.38 -2.66 -13.14
C ASP A 49 -14.21 -1.52 -12.53
N GLU A 50 -15.42 -1.83 -12.09
CA GLU A 50 -16.31 -0.85 -11.49
C GLU A 50 -17.03 -1.50 -10.31
N LEU A 51 -16.72 -1.01 -9.11
CA LEU A 51 -17.46 -1.39 -7.91
C LEU A 51 -18.70 -0.52 -7.84
N ALA A 52 -19.88 -1.15 -7.92
CA ALA A 52 -21.12 -0.45 -7.66
C ALA A 52 -21.21 -0.10 -6.17
N PRO A 53 -21.72 1.09 -5.78
CA PRO A 53 -21.92 1.48 -4.39
C PRO A 53 -23.18 0.81 -3.81
N ASP A 54 -23.25 -0.51 -3.88
CA ASP A 54 -24.34 -1.33 -3.35
C ASP A 54 -23.99 -1.94 -1.99
N ALA A 55 -24.98 -2.60 -1.37
CA ALA A 55 -24.84 -3.19 -0.04
C ALA A 55 -23.65 -4.15 0.06
N LEU A 56 -23.36 -4.94 -0.98
CA LEU A 56 -22.27 -5.92 -0.96
C LEU A 56 -20.90 -5.26 -1.01
N THR A 57 -20.74 -4.22 -1.83
CA THR A 57 -19.51 -3.42 -1.80
C THR A 57 -19.35 -2.75 -0.44
N VAL A 58 -20.42 -2.18 0.13
CA VAL A 58 -20.37 -1.53 1.44
C VAL A 58 -19.97 -2.51 2.55
N GLU A 59 -20.50 -3.74 2.54
CA GLU A 59 -20.13 -4.78 3.51
C GLU A 59 -18.65 -5.17 3.39
N LEU A 60 -18.15 -5.35 2.17
CA LEU A 60 -16.74 -5.61 1.94
C LEU A 60 -15.86 -4.45 2.43
N LEU A 61 -16.23 -3.20 2.14
CA LEU A 61 -15.49 -2.02 2.62
C LEU A 61 -15.51 -1.93 4.15
N ARG A 62 -16.62 -2.27 4.81
CA ARG A 62 -16.69 -2.30 6.28
C ARG A 62 -15.74 -3.34 6.87
N ALA A 63 -15.67 -4.54 6.29
CA ALA A 63 -14.75 -5.57 6.73
C ALA A 63 -13.28 -5.17 6.53
N LEU A 64 -12.98 -4.44 5.46
CA LEU A 64 -11.65 -3.87 5.22
C LEU A 64 -11.34 -2.66 6.12
N ALA A 65 -12.35 -1.93 6.56
CA ALA A 65 -12.20 -0.84 7.52
C ALA A 65 -12.01 -1.33 8.96
N ASP A 66 -12.34 -2.60 9.26
CA ASP A 66 -12.21 -3.19 10.59
C ASP A 66 -10.75 -3.17 11.08
N PRO A 67 -10.46 -2.61 12.27
CA PRO A 67 -9.10 -2.53 12.83
C PRO A 67 -8.33 -3.85 12.89
N ASN A 68 -9.02 -4.99 12.96
CA ASN A 68 -8.43 -6.32 13.02
C ASN A 68 -7.92 -6.82 11.65
N THR A 69 -8.36 -6.20 10.55
CA THR A 69 -7.95 -6.57 9.19
C THR A 69 -6.61 -5.93 8.85
N ASP A 70 -5.56 -6.73 8.67
CA ASP A 70 -4.22 -6.22 8.37
C ASP A 70 -4.04 -5.87 6.88
N LEU A 71 -4.06 -4.58 6.55
CA LEU A 71 -3.93 -4.08 5.18
C LEU A 71 -2.47 -3.93 4.71
N SER A 72 -1.46 -4.27 5.53
CA SER A 72 -0.05 -4.04 5.15
C SER A 72 0.40 -4.84 3.94
N ALA A 73 -0.25 -5.98 3.67
CA ALA A 73 0.07 -6.82 2.53
C ALA A 73 -0.79 -6.52 1.30
N ALA A 74 -1.69 -5.52 1.36
CA ALA A 74 -2.57 -5.15 0.27
C ALA A 74 -1.74 -4.73 -0.95
N PRO A 75 -1.70 -5.54 -2.03
CA PRO A 75 -0.86 -5.27 -3.17
C PRO A 75 -1.76 -4.74 -4.28
N SER A 76 -2.04 -3.43 -4.35
CA SER A 76 -2.62 -2.90 -5.57
C SER A 76 -2.69 -1.37 -5.65
N PRO A 77 -2.03 -0.76 -6.66
CA PRO A 77 -2.38 0.61 -7.09
C PRO A 77 -3.86 0.74 -7.47
N PHE A 78 -4.52 -0.38 -7.82
CA PHE A 78 -5.93 -0.44 -8.19
C PHE A 78 -6.88 -0.11 -7.03
N VAL A 79 -6.51 -0.40 -5.78
CA VAL A 79 -7.40 -0.17 -4.63
C VAL A 79 -7.76 1.31 -4.53
N LEU A 80 -6.75 2.18 -4.59
CA LEU A 80 -6.95 3.62 -4.52
C LEU A 80 -7.78 4.14 -5.70
N ASP A 81 -7.53 3.65 -6.91
CA ASP A 81 -8.29 4.02 -8.11
C ASP A 81 -9.77 3.66 -7.96
N ARG A 82 -10.07 2.46 -7.42
CA ARG A 82 -11.46 2.02 -7.21
C ARG A 82 -12.12 2.76 -6.06
N LEU A 83 -11.41 3.02 -4.95
CA LEU A 83 -11.94 3.83 -3.85
C LEU A 83 -12.27 5.26 -4.30
N GLN A 84 -11.43 5.86 -5.14
CA GLN A 84 -11.69 7.21 -5.67
C GLN A 84 -12.93 7.25 -6.57
N LYS A 85 -13.16 6.20 -7.37
CA LYS A 85 -14.36 6.07 -8.22
C LYS A 85 -15.66 5.87 -7.44
N LEU A 86 -15.58 5.35 -6.21
CA LEU A 86 -16.74 5.17 -5.35
C LEU A 86 -17.21 6.49 -4.72
N LEU A 87 -16.35 7.52 -4.66
CA LEU A 87 -16.76 8.83 -4.17
C LEU A 87 -17.81 9.48 -5.09
N PRO A 88 -18.86 10.11 -4.54
CA PRO A 88 -19.00 10.52 -3.13
C PRO A 88 -19.63 9.48 -2.20
N HIS A 89 -20.00 8.30 -2.69
CA HIS A 89 -20.66 7.27 -1.87
C HIS A 89 -19.70 6.71 -0.81
N GLU A 90 -20.20 6.51 0.41
CA GLU A 90 -19.42 5.95 1.53
C GLU A 90 -18.09 6.67 1.82
N ALA A 91 -18.05 8.00 1.65
CA ALA A 91 -16.84 8.80 1.86
C ALA A 91 -16.18 8.58 3.23
N ASP A 92 -16.98 8.32 4.28
CA ASP A 92 -16.47 8.03 5.62
C ASP A 92 -15.71 6.69 5.65
N LEU A 93 -16.28 5.61 5.10
CA LEU A 93 -15.60 4.30 5.03
C LEU A 93 -14.34 4.37 4.16
N ILE A 94 -14.43 5.05 3.01
CA ILE A 94 -13.28 5.25 2.13
C ILE A 94 -12.16 5.99 2.86
N SER A 95 -12.49 7.01 3.65
CA SER A 95 -11.50 7.75 4.43
C SER A 95 -10.80 6.88 5.47
N ILE A 96 -11.55 6.02 6.18
CA ILE A 96 -10.98 5.08 7.16
C ILE A 96 -10.02 4.10 6.48
N ILE A 97 -10.42 3.52 5.35
CA ILE A 97 -9.57 2.59 4.61
C ILE A 97 -8.30 3.32 4.13
N ALA A 98 -8.42 4.53 3.58
CA ALA A 98 -7.29 5.31 3.10
C ALA A 98 -6.28 5.64 4.22
N GLU A 99 -6.76 6.09 5.37
CA GLU A 99 -5.90 6.36 6.54
C GLU A 99 -5.15 5.10 6.99
N ARG A 100 -5.83 3.95 6.98
CA ARG A 100 -5.22 2.67 7.36
C ARG A 100 -4.19 2.19 6.33
N LEU A 101 -4.44 2.40 5.03
CA LEU A 101 -3.47 2.11 3.98
C LEU A 101 -2.22 2.98 4.14
N VAL A 102 -2.36 4.29 4.39
CA VAL A 102 -1.23 5.19 4.65
C VAL A 102 -0.44 4.75 5.88
N ALA A 103 -1.11 4.41 6.97
CA ALA A 103 -0.46 3.92 8.18
C ALA A 103 0.31 2.60 7.93
N ALA A 104 -0.29 1.69 7.15
CA ALA A 104 0.32 0.40 6.83
C ALA A 104 1.50 0.52 5.85
N TRP A 105 1.46 1.49 4.94
CA TRP A 105 2.47 1.72 3.91
C TRP A 105 3.49 2.80 4.26
N HIS A 106 3.46 3.35 5.48
CA HIS A 106 4.29 4.50 5.87
C HIS A 106 5.77 4.32 5.48
N SER A 107 6.37 3.18 5.80
CA SER A 107 7.79 2.90 5.48
C SER A 107 8.04 2.72 3.98
N GLU A 108 7.06 2.23 3.24
CA GLU A 108 7.19 2.03 1.79
C GLU A 108 7.01 3.35 1.05
N LEU A 109 6.04 4.18 1.47
CA LEU A 109 5.79 5.50 0.92
C LEU A 109 6.95 6.48 1.14
N SER A 110 7.72 6.31 2.23
CA SER A 110 8.93 7.12 2.48
C SER A 110 10.14 6.69 1.65
N ASP A 111 10.17 5.47 1.11
CA ASP A 111 11.25 4.96 0.28
C ASP A 111 10.91 5.08 -1.21
N VAL A 112 11.55 6.05 -1.86
CA VAL A 112 11.39 6.38 -3.30
C VAL A 112 11.70 5.19 -4.22
N ARG A 113 12.36 4.13 -3.73
CA ARG A 113 12.69 2.93 -4.51
C ARG A 113 11.59 1.86 -4.51
N THR A 114 10.53 2.03 -3.73
CA THR A 114 9.43 1.06 -3.64
C THR A 114 8.37 1.29 -4.72
N GLY A 115 7.64 0.24 -5.07
CA GLY A 115 6.50 0.35 -5.99
C GLY A 115 5.36 1.21 -5.41
N THR A 116 5.21 1.23 -4.09
CA THR A 116 4.16 1.93 -3.35
C THR A 116 4.35 3.46 -3.37
N ALA A 117 5.58 3.96 -3.53
CA ALA A 117 5.84 5.38 -3.72
C ALA A 117 5.13 5.95 -4.97
N ALA A 118 4.86 5.13 -5.99
CA ALA A 118 4.12 5.54 -7.19
C ALA A 118 2.63 5.85 -6.92
N ASP A 119 2.09 5.39 -5.79
CA ASP A 119 0.70 5.59 -5.38
C ASP A 119 0.49 6.84 -4.51
N ALA A 120 1.57 7.50 -4.06
CA ALA A 120 1.50 8.72 -3.27
C ALA A 120 0.66 9.85 -3.92
N PRO A 121 0.75 10.11 -5.24
CA PRO A 121 -0.11 11.09 -5.90
C PRO A 121 -1.60 10.74 -5.80
N LYS A 122 -1.96 9.46 -5.89
CA LYS A 122 -3.35 9.00 -5.79
C LYS A 122 -3.92 9.21 -4.39
N LEU A 123 -3.11 8.98 -3.35
CA LEU A 123 -3.48 9.27 -1.96
C LEU A 123 -3.69 10.77 -1.75
N MET A 124 -2.86 11.63 -2.35
CA MET A 124 -3.05 13.09 -2.31
C MET A 124 -4.33 13.52 -3.02
N ASP A 125 -4.62 12.97 -4.19
CA ASP A 125 -5.86 13.25 -4.92
C ASP A 125 -7.10 12.78 -4.14
N LEU A 126 -7.03 11.62 -3.48
CA LEU A 126 -8.09 11.11 -2.62
C LEU A 126 -8.32 12.04 -1.42
N ALA A 127 -7.26 12.49 -0.75
CA ALA A 127 -7.31 13.45 0.36
C ALA A 127 -7.97 14.77 -0.06
N LEU A 128 -7.57 15.32 -1.21
CA LEU A 128 -8.16 16.54 -1.77
C LEU A 128 -9.64 16.34 -2.12
N THR A 129 -10.01 15.18 -2.66
CA THR A 129 -11.40 14.86 -3.00
C THR A 129 -12.25 14.79 -1.74
N LEU A 130 -11.82 14.06 -0.71
CA LEU A 130 -12.51 13.96 0.59
C LEU A 130 -12.67 15.34 1.26
N HIS A 131 -11.62 16.19 1.18
CA HIS A 131 -11.66 17.55 1.70
C HIS A 131 -12.73 18.42 1.01
N ARG A 132 -12.80 18.33 -0.32
CA ARG A 132 -13.73 19.10 -1.17
C ARG A 132 -15.19 18.68 -0.99
N LEU A 133 -15.46 17.40 -0.75
CA LEU A 133 -16.82 16.90 -0.48
C LEU A 133 -17.46 17.55 0.75
N GLY A 134 -16.65 18.02 1.71
CA GLY A 134 -17.15 18.72 2.88
C GLY A 134 -17.65 17.77 3.98
N GLY A 135 -18.55 18.24 4.84
CA GLY A 135 -19.15 17.40 5.88
C GLY A 135 -18.15 16.73 6.82
N THR A 136 -18.40 15.47 7.16
CA THR A 136 -17.55 14.60 7.99
C THR A 136 -16.24 14.25 7.30
N SER A 137 -16.27 13.99 5.99
CA SER A 137 -15.09 13.60 5.20
C SER A 137 -14.04 14.71 5.08
N ARG A 138 -14.42 15.98 5.30
CA ARG A 138 -13.47 17.10 5.25
C ARG A 138 -12.31 16.92 6.23
N LYS A 139 -12.63 16.51 7.46
CA LYS A 139 -11.63 16.36 8.52
C LYS A 139 -10.65 15.23 8.16
N SER A 140 -11.17 14.10 7.68
CA SER A 140 -10.36 12.98 7.24
C SER A 140 -9.49 13.34 6.02
N GLY A 141 -10.03 14.12 5.08
CA GLY A 141 -9.25 14.65 3.96
C GLY A 141 -8.06 15.52 4.39
N VAL A 142 -8.22 16.35 5.41
CA VAL A 142 -7.10 17.12 6.00
C VAL A 142 -6.10 16.20 6.66
N ALA A 143 -6.56 15.27 7.51
CA ALA A 143 -5.68 14.35 8.24
C ALA A 143 -4.84 13.48 7.28
N LEU A 144 -5.46 12.95 6.21
CA LEU A 144 -4.78 12.16 5.20
C LEU A 144 -3.72 12.99 4.44
N PHE A 145 -4.03 14.25 4.12
CA PHE A 145 -3.11 15.16 3.46
C PHE A 145 -1.90 15.50 4.34
N GLU A 146 -2.14 15.77 5.64
CA GLU A 146 -1.09 16.03 6.62
C GLU A 146 -0.15 14.82 6.78
N ALA A 147 -0.72 13.61 6.89
CA ALA A 147 0.06 12.38 6.99
C ALA A 147 0.97 12.16 5.77
N MET A 148 0.49 12.45 4.56
CA MET A 148 1.29 12.35 3.34
C MET A 148 2.45 13.36 3.30
N ILE A 149 2.22 14.60 3.75
CA ILE A 149 3.29 15.61 3.87
C ILE A 149 4.36 15.17 4.87
N GLU A 150 3.94 14.60 6.00
CA GLU A 150 4.87 14.12 7.02
C GLU A 150 5.77 12.99 6.49
N ILE A 151 5.19 12.04 5.75
CA ILE A 151 5.92 10.93 5.12
C ILE A 151 6.93 11.46 4.10
N ASP A 152 6.54 12.38 3.22
CA ASP A 152 7.45 12.97 2.21
C ASP A 152 8.60 13.75 2.88
N ALA A 153 8.28 14.54 3.91
CA ALA A 153 9.29 15.26 4.68
C ALA A 153 10.29 14.32 5.37
N TYR A 154 9.83 13.16 5.85
CA TYR A 154 10.69 12.13 6.42
C TYR A 154 11.59 11.48 5.35
N GLY A 155 11.02 11.06 4.22
CA GLY A 155 11.78 10.48 3.10
C GLY A 155 12.84 11.43 2.54
N ALA A 156 12.53 12.73 2.45
CA ALA A 156 13.49 13.75 2.04
C ALA A 156 14.67 13.89 3.02
N ARG A 157 14.41 13.82 4.34
CA ARG A 157 15.47 13.85 5.37
C ARG A 157 16.36 12.61 5.31
N GLU A 158 15.78 11.43 5.11
CA GLU A 158 16.54 10.18 4.96
C GLU A 158 17.44 10.24 3.73
N THR A 159 16.90 10.71 2.59
CA THR A 159 17.67 10.90 1.35
C THR A 159 18.82 11.89 1.56
N LEU A 160 18.58 13.02 2.24
CA LEU A 160 19.62 13.99 2.56
C LEU A 160 20.70 13.39 3.46
N ALA A 161 20.32 12.60 4.48
CA ALA A 161 21.27 11.90 5.34
C ALA A 161 22.11 10.86 4.59
N GLU A 162 21.52 10.14 3.61
CA GLU A 162 22.26 9.23 2.73
C GLU A 162 23.28 10.00 1.87
N ILE A 163 22.87 11.13 1.31
CA ILE A 163 23.74 12.00 0.49
C ILE A 163 24.88 12.57 1.34
N ASP A 164 24.57 13.16 2.49
CA ASP A 164 25.55 13.71 3.43
C ASP A 164 26.49 12.63 3.98
N GLY A 165 25.99 11.41 4.22
CA GLY A 165 26.80 10.26 4.61
C GLY A 165 27.71 9.75 3.49
N ARG A 166 27.27 9.83 2.23
CA ARG A 166 28.11 9.53 1.05
C ARG A 166 29.21 10.57 0.82
N PHE A 167 28.97 11.82 1.18
CA PHE A 167 29.98 12.90 1.10
C PHE A 167 30.81 13.07 2.40
N GLY A 168 30.30 12.59 3.53
CA GLY A 168 30.90 12.66 4.85
C GLY A 168 31.86 11.50 5.11
N LYS A 169 33.16 11.78 5.06
CA LYS A 169 34.28 10.84 5.10
C LYS A 169 34.33 9.95 3.86
N ARG A 170 34.91 10.54 2.81
CA ARG A 170 35.84 9.83 1.91
C ARG A 170 36.72 8.95 2.80
N GLN A 171 36.34 7.68 2.99
CA GLN A 171 37.20 6.69 3.58
C GLN A 171 38.50 6.82 2.80
N ALA A 172 39.54 7.26 3.49
CA ALA A 172 40.90 7.06 3.05
C ALA A 172 41.07 5.54 3.03
N ASN A 173 40.51 4.90 2.00
CA ASN A 173 40.75 3.51 1.67
C ASN A 173 42.21 3.48 1.26
N THR A 174 43.02 3.28 2.29
CA THR A 174 44.42 2.94 2.26
C THR A 174 44.50 1.68 1.42
N ARG A 175 44.67 1.87 0.10
CA ARG A 175 44.79 0.77 -0.84
C ARG A 175 45.89 -0.17 -0.31
N PRO A 176 45.61 -1.44 0.00
CA PRO A 176 46.66 -2.36 0.39
C PRO A 176 47.65 -2.46 -0.76
N ARG A 177 48.89 -2.02 -0.53
CA ARG A 177 49.99 -2.15 -1.49
C ARG A 177 50.19 -3.64 -1.76
N ILE A 178 49.84 -4.06 -2.97
CA ILE A 178 50.11 -5.41 -3.48
C ILE A 178 51.61 -5.70 -3.28
N ALA A 179 51.91 -6.70 -2.47
CA ALA A 179 53.28 -7.14 -2.21
C ALA A 179 53.88 -7.71 -3.51
N ARG A 180 54.88 -7.00 -4.04
CA ARG A 180 55.61 -7.37 -5.26
C ARG A 180 56.39 -8.66 -4.99
N ARG A 181 55.84 -9.80 -5.44
CA ARG A 181 56.45 -11.13 -5.34
C ARG A 181 57.83 -11.11 -5.99
N ARG A 182 58.90 -11.07 -5.17
CA ARG A 182 60.29 -11.23 -5.62
C ARG A 182 60.44 -12.64 -6.16
N ARG A 183 60.64 -12.77 -7.48
CA ARG A 183 61.16 -13.98 -8.11
C ARG A 183 62.59 -14.21 -7.62
N THR A 184 62.78 -15.21 -6.76
CA THR A 184 64.09 -15.77 -6.43
C THR A 184 64.61 -16.49 -7.68
N ARG A 185 65.58 -15.88 -8.36
CA ARG A 185 66.49 -16.57 -9.29
C ARG A 185 67.54 -17.30 -8.45
N GLY A 186 67.66 -18.61 -8.63
CA GLY A 186 68.76 -19.42 -8.09
C GLY A 186 68.62 -20.87 -8.56
N ARG A 187 69.25 -21.20 -9.69
CA ARG A 187 70.51 -21.97 -9.79
C ARG A 187 70.30 -23.49 -9.67
N ARG A 188 70.24 -24.16 -10.83
CA ARG A 188 71.13 -25.26 -11.20
C ARG A 188 71.33 -25.22 -12.70
#